data_AF-A0A368JNS1-F1
#
_entry.id   AF-A0A368JNS1-F1
#
_cell.length_a   1.000
_cell.length_b   1.000
_cell.length_c   1.000
_cell.angle_alpha   90.00
_cell.angle_beta   90.00
_cell.angle_gamma   90.00
#
_symmetry.space_group_name_H-M   'P 1'
#
loop_
_entity.id
_entity.type
_entity.pdbx_description
1 polymer ?
#
loop_
_entity_poly.entity_id
_entity_poly.type
_entity_poly.pdbx_seq_one_letter_code
_entity_poly.pdbx_strand_id
1 'polypeptide(L)'
;MFLLLFESACSPDQNQNTKELAQEMNDRKIKRVTNVQLTTTVDEWGKALILTTRKALTRELTKKPGDSTFCNLENVPAIQKLEKQYAITIDLLKAKDVTNPALDPKERDLLGAYVYNAQNKLEQNDNVQKLNDTLFVYNSPVATDDIICKTCTDNAALPFVIWRIVFNKREVIRRVNPKKLK
;
A
#
# COMPACT_ATOMS: atom_id res chain seq x y z
N MET A 1 22.72 -6.43 62.55
CA MET A 1 22.12 -7.57 61.83
C MET A 1 21.70 -7.07 60.46
N PHE A 2 22.59 -7.24 59.49
CA PHE A 2 22.37 -7.06 58.06
C PHE A 2 21.71 -8.36 57.55
N LEU A 3 20.66 -8.33 56.71
CA LEU A 3 20.52 -9.22 55.54
C LEU A 3 19.16 -9.07 54.81
N LEU A 4 19.32 -8.82 53.51
CA LEU A 4 18.63 -9.38 52.34
C LEU A 4 17.15 -9.08 52.03
N LEU A 5 17.06 -8.24 51.00
CA LEU A 5 16.06 -8.13 49.94
C LEU A 5 15.85 -9.42 49.12
N PHE A 6 14.78 -9.34 48.32
CA PHE A 6 14.48 -9.98 47.02
C PHE A 6 13.72 -11.29 47.06
N GLU A 7 12.49 -11.25 46.54
CA GLU A 7 12.00 -11.96 45.34
C GLU A 7 10.69 -11.28 44.90
N SER A 8 10.24 -11.17 43.67
CA SER A 8 10.79 -11.30 42.32
C SER A 8 9.65 -10.83 41.39
N ALA A 9 9.88 -9.80 40.56
CA ALA A 9 8.92 -9.39 39.54
C ALA A 9 9.68 -9.09 38.25
N CYS A 10 10.05 -10.16 37.55
CA CYS A 10 10.58 -10.09 36.19
C CYS A 10 9.47 -10.53 35.23
N SER A 11 8.78 -9.55 34.63
CA SER A 11 7.83 -9.79 33.54
C SER A 11 8.60 -9.91 32.22
N PRO A 12 8.32 -10.91 31.36
CA PRO A 12 9.04 -11.10 30.10
C PRO A 12 8.43 -10.25 29.00
N ASP A 13 8.85 -8.99 28.88
CA ASP A 13 8.48 -8.09 27.77
C ASP A 13 9.58 -8.00 26.67
N GLN A 14 10.37 -9.07 26.55
CA GLN A 14 11.64 -9.04 25.83
C GLN A 14 11.51 -9.26 24.30
N ASN A 15 10.35 -9.72 23.82
CA ASN A 15 10.21 -10.20 22.43
C ASN A 15 9.62 -9.17 21.46
N GLN A 16 8.90 -8.16 21.94
CA GLN A 16 8.39 -7.07 21.08
C GLN A 16 9.50 -6.05 20.75
N ASN A 17 10.34 -5.74 21.75
CA ASN A 17 11.42 -4.77 21.62
C ASN A 17 12.50 -5.17 20.60
N THR A 18 12.73 -6.46 20.33
CA THR A 18 13.80 -6.90 19.42
C THR A 18 13.52 -6.60 17.95
N LYS A 19 12.27 -6.72 17.49
CA LYS A 19 11.90 -6.45 16.08
C LYS A 19 11.91 -4.96 15.77
N GLU A 20 11.35 -4.15 16.66
CA GLU A 20 11.33 -2.70 16.52
C GLU A 20 12.75 -2.14 16.60
N LEU A 21 13.57 -2.62 17.55
CA LEU A 21 14.98 -2.26 17.63
C LEU A 21 15.76 -2.67 16.38
N ALA A 22 15.53 -3.89 15.85
CA ALA A 22 16.18 -4.33 14.62
C ALA A 22 15.79 -3.47 13.41
N GLN A 23 14.51 -3.05 13.34
CA GLN A 23 14.03 -2.14 12.31
C GLN A 23 14.66 -0.75 12.47
N GLU A 24 14.71 -0.20 13.68
CA GLU A 24 15.35 1.08 13.97
C GLU A 24 16.83 1.06 13.58
N MET A 25 17.56 0.02 13.97
CA MET A 25 18.96 -0.18 13.59
C MET A 25 19.13 -0.24 12.07
N ASN A 26 18.20 -0.88 11.35
CA ASN A 26 18.22 -0.93 9.90
C ASN A 26 17.94 0.45 9.28
N ASP A 27 17.00 1.20 9.84
CA ASP A 27 16.56 2.49 9.34
C ASP A 27 17.65 3.57 9.48
N ARG A 28 18.58 3.40 10.44
CA ARG A 28 19.75 4.27 10.64
C ARG A 28 20.93 3.97 9.71
N LYS A 29 20.90 2.89 8.93
CA LYS A 29 22.02 2.54 8.02
C LYS A 29 22.04 3.45 6.79
N ILE A 30 23.23 3.91 6.42
CA ILE A 30 23.46 4.59 5.14
C ILE A 30 23.29 3.57 4.02
N LYS A 31 22.42 3.89 3.06
CA LYS A 31 22.04 3.01 1.95
C LYS A 31 22.21 3.75 0.63
N ARG A 32 22.94 3.14 -0.30
CA ARG A 32 22.99 3.58 -1.70
C ARG A 32 22.06 2.67 -2.51
N VAL A 33 21.05 3.26 -3.13
CA VAL A 33 20.01 2.52 -3.86
C VAL A 33 19.90 3.09 -5.27
N THR A 34 19.96 2.22 -6.27
CA THR A 34 19.76 2.61 -7.68
C THR A 34 18.27 2.79 -8.00
N ASN A 35 17.94 3.47 -9.10
CA ASN A 35 16.54 3.62 -9.53
C ASN A 35 15.89 2.26 -9.87
N VAL A 36 16.64 1.32 -10.42
CA VAL A 36 16.15 -0.05 -10.70
C VAL A 36 15.77 -0.74 -9.40
N GLN A 37 16.67 -0.74 -8.40
CA GLN A 37 16.40 -1.33 -7.09
C GLN A 37 15.21 -0.67 -6.37
N LEU A 38 15.06 0.66 -6.49
CA LEU A 38 13.90 1.35 -5.95
C LEU A 38 12.60 0.89 -6.60
N THR A 39 12.58 0.82 -7.94
CA THR A 39 11.39 0.39 -8.69
C THR A 39 11.02 -1.04 -8.34
N THR A 40 12.00 -1.96 -8.30
CA THR A 40 11.79 -3.35 -7.87
C THR A 40 11.30 -3.44 -6.43
N THR A 41 11.85 -2.64 -5.52
CA THR A 41 11.40 -2.63 -4.11
C THR A 41 9.96 -2.14 -4.00
N VAL A 42 9.61 -1.07 -4.74
CA VAL A 42 8.24 -0.54 -4.78
C VAL A 42 7.27 -1.56 -5.38
N ASP A 43 7.66 -2.28 -6.43
CA ASP A 43 6.86 -3.36 -7.03
C ASP A 43 6.60 -4.48 -6.02
N GLU A 44 7.65 -5.00 -5.38
CA GLU A 44 7.52 -6.05 -4.36
C GLU A 44 6.64 -5.62 -3.19
N TRP A 45 6.83 -4.39 -2.69
CA TRP A 45 6.06 -3.88 -1.56
C TRP A 45 4.61 -3.59 -1.95
N GLY A 46 4.39 -3.03 -3.14
CA GLY A 46 3.07 -2.79 -3.71
C GLY A 46 2.26 -4.07 -3.75
N LYS A 47 2.81 -5.13 -4.36
CA LYS A 47 2.18 -6.47 -4.41
C LYS A 47 1.81 -6.99 -3.02
N ALA A 48 2.74 -6.93 -2.07
CA ALA A 48 2.50 -7.41 -0.70
C ALA A 48 1.44 -6.57 0.05
N LEU A 49 1.45 -5.26 -0.14
CA LEU A 49 0.49 -4.34 0.49
C LEU A 49 -0.91 -4.51 -0.11
N ILE A 50 -1.04 -4.71 -1.43
CA ILE A 50 -2.32 -4.99 -2.08
C ILE A 50 -2.96 -6.27 -1.56
N LEU A 51 -2.19 -7.36 -1.41
CA LEU A 51 -2.73 -8.59 -0.82
C LEU A 51 -3.30 -8.35 0.58
N THR A 52 -2.60 -7.55 1.39
CA THR A 52 -3.01 -7.26 2.77
C THR A 52 -4.24 -6.34 2.84
N THR A 53 -4.25 -5.27 2.04
CA THR A 53 -5.31 -4.26 2.00
C THR A 53 -6.57 -4.80 1.34
N ARG A 54 -6.46 -5.56 0.25
CA ARG A 54 -7.56 -6.32 -0.36
C ARG A 54 -8.23 -7.22 0.67
N LYS A 55 -7.46 -8.04 1.38
CA LYS A 55 -8.01 -8.90 2.45
C LYS A 55 -8.73 -8.08 3.53
N ALA A 56 -8.20 -6.92 3.91
CA ALA A 56 -8.85 -6.04 4.88
C ALA A 56 -10.18 -5.47 4.37
N LEU A 57 -10.19 -4.89 3.16
CA LEU A 57 -11.39 -4.32 2.58
C LEU A 57 -12.46 -5.38 2.30
N THR A 58 -12.08 -6.53 1.70
CA THR A 58 -13.00 -7.64 1.47
C THR A 58 -13.68 -8.09 2.76
N ARG A 59 -12.98 -8.15 3.90
CA ARG A 59 -13.61 -8.52 5.19
C ARG A 59 -14.70 -7.55 5.61
N GLU A 60 -14.51 -6.25 5.43
CA GLU A 60 -15.53 -5.26 5.78
C GLU A 60 -16.72 -5.31 4.80
N LEU A 61 -16.44 -5.43 3.50
CA LEU A 61 -17.48 -5.60 2.47
C LEU A 61 -18.28 -6.90 2.61
N THR A 62 -17.67 -7.99 3.10
CA THR A 62 -18.40 -9.24 3.38
C THR A 62 -19.32 -9.10 4.59
N LYS A 63 -18.92 -8.34 5.62
CA LYS A 63 -19.76 -8.09 6.80
C LYS A 63 -20.93 -7.16 6.48
N LYS A 64 -20.71 -6.19 5.60
CA LYS A 64 -21.72 -5.21 5.14
C LYS A 64 -21.73 -5.16 3.60
N PRO A 65 -22.37 -6.15 2.94
CA PRO A 65 -22.41 -6.21 1.48
C PRO A 65 -23.00 -4.95 0.85
N GLY A 66 -22.33 -4.41 -0.16
CA GLY A 66 -22.77 -3.23 -0.90
C GLY A 66 -22.52 -1.89 -0.21
N ASP A 67 -21.93 -1.87 0.98
CA ASP A 67 -21.62 -0.63 1.70
C ASP A 67 -20.43 0.10 1.04
N SER A 68 -20.74 1.02 0.14
CA SER A 68 -19.75 1.82 -0.58
C SER A 68 -18.98 2.80 0.30
N THR A 69 -19.37 2.98 1.57
CA THR A 69 -18.64 3.85 2.51
C THR A 69 -17.24 3.34 2.83
N PHE A 70 -16.96 2.05 2.58
CA PHE A 70 -15.61 1.50 2.69
C PHE A 70 -14.72 1.77 1.48
N CYS A 71 -15.27 2.22 0.35
CA CYS A 71 -14.51 2.42 -0.88
C CYS A 71 -13.60 3.64 -0.86
N ASN A 72 -13.75 4.55 0.12
CA ASN A 72 -12.79 5.63 0.37
C ASN A 72 -11.65 5.21 1.33
N LEU A 73 -11.68 3.97 1.84
CA LEU A 73 -10.69 3.35 2.72
C LEU A 73 -10.48 4.00 4.11
N GLU A 74 -10.97 5.22 4.34
CA GLU A 74 -10.93 5.92 5.64
C GLU A 74 -11.64 5.11 6.73
N ASN A 75 -12.73 4.44 6.37
CA ASN A 75 -13.53 3.59 7.26
C ASN A 75 -12.97 2.17 7.44
N VAL A 76 -11.75 1.89 6.98
CA VAL A 76 -11.08 0.59 7.13
C VAL A 76 -9.85 0.73 8.04
N PRO A 77 -9.99 0.58 9.38
CA PRO A 77 -8.91 0.87 10.33
C PRO A 77 -7.61 0.10 10.08
N ALA A 78 -7.72 -1.13 9.55
CA ALA A 78 -6.55 -1.93 9.20
C ALA A 78 -5.73 -1.31 8.06
N ILE A 79 -6.38 -0.65 7.09
CA ILE A 79 -5.70 0.07 5.99
C ILE A 79 -5.08 1.35 6.55
N GLN A 80 -5.83 2.12 7.34
CA GLN A 80 -5.33 3.33 8.01
C GLN A 80 -4.08 3.06 8.86
N LYS A 81 -4.02 1.89 9.54
CA LYS A 81 -2.83 1.46 10.28
C LYS A 81 -1.64 1.19 9.36
N LEU A 82 -1.85 0.56 8.21
CA LEU A 82 -0.79 0.28 7.23
C LEU A 82 -0.23 1.58 6.63
N GLU A 83 -1.10 2.52 6.25
CA GLU A 83 -0.69 3.83 5.74
C GLU A 83 0.25 4.54 6.72
N LYS A 84 -0.14 4.62 7.99
CA LYS A 84 0.68 5.20 9.06
C LYS A 84 1.97 4.43 9.29
N GLN A 85 1.90 3.10 9.38
CA GLN A 85 3.05 2.25 9.67
C GLN A 85 4.13 2.36 8.60
N TYR A 86 3.74 2.42 7.32
CA TYR A 86 4.66 2.47 6.19
C TYR A 86 4.90 3.88 5.64
N ALA A 87 4.17 4.88 6.14
CA ALA A 87 4.18 6.26 5.64
C ALA A 87 3.89 6.31 4.12
N ILE A 88 2.80 5.64 3.73
CA ILE A 88 2.28 5.53 2.36
C ILE A 88 0.83 6.03 2.32
N THR A 89 0.33 6.29 1.11
CA THR A 89 -1.09 6.54 0.85
C THR A 89 -1.64 5.40 0.01
N ILE A 90 -2.82 4.90 0.33
CA ILE A 90 -3.51 3.82 -0.38
C ILE A 90 -4.90 4.33 -0.77
N ASP A 91 -5.22 4.27 -2.05
CA ASP A 91 -6.50 4.70 -2.61
C ASP A 91 -7.09 3.65 -3.56
N LEU A 92 -8.40 3.77 -3.82
CA LEU A 92 -9.07 3.14 -4.96
C LEU A 92 -9.44 4.24 -5.96
N LEU A 93 -8.94 4.13 -7.19
CA LEU A 93 -9.32 5.00 -8.30
C LEU A 93 -10.34 4.31 -9.21
N LYS A 94 -11.17 5.13 -9.84
CA LYS A 94 -12.29 4.75 -10.70
C LYS A 94 -12.19 5.47 -12.04
N ALA A 95 -13.10 5.16 -12.97
CA ALA A 95 -13.02 5.71 -14.33
C ALA A 95 -13.15 7.25 -14.33
N LYS A 96 -14.00 7.82 -13.47
CA LYS A 96 -14.15 9.27 -13.32
C LYS A 96 -12.89 9.99 -12.84
N ASP A 97 -11.96 9.28 -12.18
CA ASP A 97 -10.77 9.92 -11.59
C ASP A 97 -9.72 10.29 -12.66
N VAL A 98 -9.91 9.90 -13.92
CA VAL A 98 -9.09 10.35 -15.07
C VAL A 98 -9.09 11.87 -15.20
N THR A 99 -10.14 12.55 -14.73
CA THR A 99 -10.22 14.02 -14.74
C THR A 99 -9.91 14.65 -13.38
N ASN A 100 -9.46 13.89 -12.38
CA ASN A 100 -9.23 14.40 -11.04
C ASN A 100 -7.98 15.31 -11.00
N PRO A 101 -8.13 16.62 -10.75
CA PRO A 101 -6.99 17.56 -10.77
C PRO A 101 -6.00 17.34 -9.62
N ALA A 102 -6.39 16.61 -8.56
CA ALA A 102 -5.51 16.29 -7.45
C ALA A 102 -4.45 15.21 -7.79
N LEU A 103 -4.67 14.43 -8.85
CA LEU A 103 -3.69 13.46 -9.35
C LEU A 103 -2.61 14.16 -10.17
N ASP A 104 -1.39 13.62 -10.17
CA ASP A 104 -0.34 14.08 -11.08
C ASP A 104 -0.78 13.85 -12.55
N PRO A 105 -0.44 14.74 -13.51
CA PRO A 105 -0.78 14.53 -14.91
C PRO A 105 -0.42 13.13 -15.44
N LYS A 106 0.75 12.59 -15.05
CA LYS A 106 1.17 11.23 -15.47
C LYS A 106 0.27 10.15 -14.90
N GLU A 107 -0.28 10.35 -13.71
CA GLU A 107 -1.23 9.41 -13.12
C GLU A 107 -2.55 9.42 -13.88
N ARG A 108 -3.04 10.60 -14.27
CA ARG A 108 -4.25 10.70 -15.09
C ARG A 108 -4.08 10.05 -16.44
N ASP A 109 -2.94 10.25 -17.10
CA ASP A 109 -2.63 9.63 -18.39
C ASP A 109 -2.57 8.09 -18.27
N LEU A 110 -1.89 7.59 -17.24
CA LEU A 110 -1.81 6.15 -16.96
C LEU A 110 -3.18 5.56 -16.62
N LEU A 111 -3.96 6.23 -15.78
CA LEU A 111 -5.32 5.82 -15.44
C LEU A 111 -6.21 5.79 -16.69
N GLY A 112 -6.08 6.77 -17.58
CA GLY A 112 -6.77 6.80 -18.86
C GLY A 112 -6.44 5.58 -19.73
N ALA A 113 -5.17 5.15 -19.75
CA ALA A 113 -4.77 3.92 -20.44
C ALA A 113 -5.40 2.65 -19.82
N TYR A 114 -5.49 2.56 -18.49
CA TYR A 114 -6.19 1.47 -17.82
C TYR A 114 -7.69 1.45 -18.13
N VAL A 115 -8.35 2.61 -18.12
CA VAL A 115 -9.76 2.74 -18.49
C VAL A 115 -9.99 2.33 -19.94
N TYR A 116 -9.13 2.76 -20.86
CA TYR A 116 -9.17 2.32 -22.26
C TYR A 116 -9.00 0.80 -22.38
N ASN A 117 -8.05 0.21 -21.65
CA ASN A 117 -7.86 -1.25 -21.65
C ASN A 117 -9.11 -1.97 -21.14
N ALA A 118 -9.75 -1.47 -20.08
CA ALA A 118 -11.00 -2.04 -19.55
C ALA A 118 -12.14 -1.99 -20.58
N GLN A 119 -12.29 -0.87 -21.29
CA GLN A 119 -13.30 -0.71 -22.35
C GLN A 119 -13.10 -1.70 -23.50
N ASN A 120 -11.85 -1.96 -23.86
CA ASN A 120 -11.48 -2.82 -24.97
C ASN A 120 -11.19 -4.28 -24.55
N LYS A 121 -11.44 -4.63 -23.27
CA LYS A 121 -11.19 -5.97 -22.70
C LYS A 121 -9.74 -6.44 -22.88
N LEU A 122 -8.80 -5.50 -22.82
CA LEU A 122 -7.37 -5.77 -22.86
C LEU A 122 -6.85 -6.15 -21.48
N GLU A 123 -5.77 -6.91 -21.45
CA GLU A 123 -5.10 -7.30 -20.22
C GLU A 123 -4.58 -6.06 -19.47
N GLN A 124 -4.77 -6.05 -18.15
CA GLN A 124 -4.28 -5.00 -17.27
C GLN A 124 -3.28 -5.62 -16.31
N ASN A 125 -2.08 -5.05 -16.27
CA ASN A 125 -0.99 -5.50 -15.42
C ASN A 125 -0.69 -4.47 -14.34
N ASP A 126 -0.03 -4.92 -13.29
CA ASP A 126 0.51 -4.02 -12.27
C ASP A 126 1.54 -3.06 -12.90
N ASN A 127 1.66 -1.86 -12.36
CA ASN A 127 2.61 -0.87 -12.85
C ASN A 127 3.25 -0.08 -11.70
N VAL A 128 4.56 0.13 -11.79
CA VAL A 128 5.28 1.11 -10.98
C VAL A 128 5.64 2.29 -11.85
N GLN A 129 5.18 3.48 -11.43
CA GLN A 129 5.48 4.73 -12.09
C GLN A 129 6.23 5.66 -11.14
N LYS A 130 7.32 6.26 -11.62
CA LYS A 130 7.95 7.40 -10.96
C LYS A 130 7.18 8.68 -11.35
N LEU A 131 6.58 9.35 -10.38
CA LEU A 131 5.88 10.62 -10.63
C LEU A 131 6.90 11.76 -10.80
N ASN A 132 7.79 11.87 -9.82
CA ASN A 132 8.85 12.86 -9.72
C ASN A 132 10.03 12.25 -8.94
N ASP A 133 11.02 13.06 -8.53
CA ASP A 133 12.22 12.56 -7.86
C ASP A 133 12.01 11.98 -6.45
N THR A 134 10.85 12.23 -5.84
CA THR A 134 10.48 11.76 -4.50
C THR A 134 9.30 10.79 -4.51
N LEU A 135 8.44 10.92 -5.53
CA LEU A 135 7.20 10.21 -5.87
C LEU A 135 7.35 8.86 -6.58
N PHE A 136 6.95 7.74 -5.98
CA PHE A 136 6.62 6.51 -6.72
C PHE A 136 5.16 6.13 -6.49
N VAL A 137 4.51 5.59 -7.52
CA VAL A 137 3.16 5.03 -7.44
C VAL A 137 3.16 3.61 -7.95
N TYR A 138 2.52 2.72 -7.20
CA TYR A 138 2.19 1.38 -7.62
C TYR A 138 0.70 1.30 -7.91
N ASN A 139 0.34 0.79 -9.09
CA ASN A 139 -1.04 0.57 -9.49
C ASN A 139 -1.31 -0.92 -9.71
N SER A 140 -2.48 -1.40 -9.27
CA SER A 140 -2.89 -2.80 -9.46
C SER A 140 -4.39 -2.92 -9.77
N PRO A 141 -4.77 -3.44 -10.95
CA PRO A 141 -6.17 -3.53 -11.35
C PRO A 141 -6.96 -4.50 -10.46
N VAL A 142 -8.21 -4.15 -10.17
CA VAL A 142 -9.13 -5.03 -9.44
C VAL A 142 -9.94 -5.84 -10.46
N ALA A 143 -9.93 -7.17 -10.30
CA ALA A 143 -10.73 -8.06 -11.16
C ALA A 143 -12.22 -7.69 -11.10
N THR A 144 -12.90 -7.71 -12.25
CA THR A 144 -14.30 -7.25 -12.38
C THR A 144 -15.30 -8.10 -11.60
N ASP A 145 -14.96 -9.36 -11.34
CA ASP A 145 -15.76 -10.28 -10.55
C ASP A 145 -15.53 -10.15 -9.03
N ASP A 146 -14.50 -9.42 -8.60
CA ASP A 146 -14.20 -9.14 -7.20
C ASP A 146 -15.31 -8.27 -6.56
N ILE A 147 -15.65 -8.57 -5.30
CA ILE A 147 -16.59 -7.79 -4.50
C ILE A 147 -16.20 -6.31 -4.39
N ILE A 148 -14.90 -6.00 -4.40
CA ILE A 148 -14.38 -4.63 -4.36
C ILE A 148 -14.76 -3.91 -5.64
N CYS A 149 -14.53 -4.50 -6.82
CA CYS A 149 -14.88 -3.86 -8.10
C CYS A 149 -16.39 -3.67 -8.21
N LYS A 150 -17.16 -4.71 -7.90
CA LYS A 150 -18.64 -4.68 -7.90
C LYS A 150 -19.22 -3.61 -6.98
N THR A 151 -18.58 -3.33 -5.84
CA THR A 151 -19.08 -2.37 -4.85
C THR A 151 -18.55 -0.96 -5.08
N CYS A 152 -17.29 -0.82 -5.52
CA CYS A 152 -16.60 0.46 -5.55
C CYS A 152 -16.56 1.14 -6.91
N THR A 153 -16.95 0.44 -7.98
CA THR A 153 -17.05 1.05 -9.32
C THR A 153 -18.07 2.18 -9.35
N ASP A 154 -17.82 3.16 -10.21
CA ASP A 154 -18.72 4.28 -10.49
C ASP A 154 -19.67 4.03 -11.67
N ASN A 155 -19.42 2.98 -12.46
CA ASN A 155 -20.22 2.66 -13.64
C ASN A 155 -20.37 1.14 -13.80
N ALA A 156 -21.58 0.62 -13.60
CA ALA A 156 -21.85 -0.81 -13.76
C ALA A 156 -21.66 -1.32 -15.22
N ALA A 157 -21.80 -0.45 -16.22
CA ALA A 157 -21.57 -0.80 -17.63
C ALA A 157 -20.07 -0.87 -17.99
N LEU A 158 -19.21 -0.24 -17.18
CA LEU A 158 -17.76 -0.30 -17.30
C LEU A 158 -17.16 -0.54 -15.90
N PRO A 159 -17.27 -1.76 -15.35
CA PRO A 159 -16.78 -2.07 -14.02
C PRO A 159 -15.26 -1.90 -13.99
N PHE A 160 -14.83 -0.82 -13.36
CA PHE A 160 -13.43 -0.45 -13.30
C PHE A 160 -13.09 0.11 -11.92
N VAL A 161 -12.08 -0.50 -11.29
CA VAL A 161 -11.45 -0.04 -10.06
C VAL A 161 -9.98 -0.44 -10.12
N ILE A 162 -9.09 0.48 -9.72
CA ILE A 162 -7.66 0.22 -9.61
C ILE A 162 -7.15 0.63 -8.25
N TRP A 163 -6.32 -0.20 -7.64
CA TRP A 163 -5.58 0.19 -6.46
C TRP A 163 -4.47 1.15 -6.82
N ARG A 164 -4.26 2.15 -5.97
CA ARG A 164 -3.16 3.09 -6.04
C ARG A 164 -2.43 3.10 -4.71
N ILE A 165 -1.11 2.92 -4.72
CA ILE A 165 -0.27 3.10 -3.53
C ILE A 165 0.83 4.11 -3.85
N VAL A 166 0.92 5.19 -3.05
CA VAL A 166 1.96 6.20 -3.17
C VAL A 166 3.06 5.94 -2.16
N PHE A 167 4.29 5.87 -2.65
CA PHE A 167 5.49 5.68 -1.85
C PHE A 167 6.39 6.91 -1.93
N ASN A 168 6.83 7.39 -0.76
CA ASN A 168 7.92 8.35 -0.71
C ASN A 168 9.27 7.62 -0.85
N LYS A 169 10.09 8.00 -1.83
CA LYS A 169 11.43 7.47 -2.07
C LYS A 169 12.29 7.43 -0.80
N ARG A 170 12.21 8.46 0.04
CA ARG A 170 12.95 8.52 1.32
C ARG A 170 12.55 7.38 2.24
N GLU A 171 11.26 7.11 2.37
CA GLU A 171 10.74 6.05 3.24
C GLU A 171 11.08 4.66 2.71
N VAL A 172 11.05 4.48 1.37
CA VAL A 172 11.52 3.24 0.73
C VAL A 172 12.99 2.99 1.02
N ILE A 173 13.86 3.99 0.80
CA ILE A 173 15.30 3.88 1.11
C ILE A 173 15.50 3.62 2.61
N ARG A 174 14.77 4.34 3.46
CA ARG A 174 14.89 4.20 4.92
C ARG A 174 14.59 2.78 5.36
N ARG A 175 13.57 2.14 4.80
CA ARG A 175 13.07 0.83 5.28
C ARG A 175 13.61 -0.38 4.52
N VAL A 176 14.16 -0.21 3.31
CA VAL A 176 14.71 -1.34 2.54
C VAL A 176 15.84 -2.03 3.30
N ASN A 177 15.87 -3.36 3.25
CA ASN A 177 16.95 -4.14 3.86
C ASN A 177 18.18 -4.08 2.94
N PRO A 178 19.36 -3.63 3.41
CA PRO A 178 20.57 -3.59 2.59
C PRO A 178 20.95 -4.93 1.96
N LYS A 179 20.56 -6.06 2.57
CA LYS A 179 20.79 -7.40 1.99
C LYS A 179 20.02 -7.65 0.70
N LYS A 180 18.90 -6.95 0.47
CA LYS A 180 18.13 -6.98 -0.77
C LYS A 180 18.69 -6.07 -1.87
N LEU A 181 19.74 -5.29 -1.58
CA LEU A 181 20.37 -4.35 -2.51
C LEU A 181 21.68 -4.88 -3.12
N LYS A 182 22.02 -6.14 -2.87
CA LYS A 182 23.22 -6.81 -3.38
C LYS A 182 22.88 -7.72 -4.54
#